data_AF-A0AAE4DAI0-F1
#
_entry.id   AF-A0AAE4DAI0-F1
#
_cell.length_a   1.000
_cell.length_b   1.000
_cell.length_c   1.000
_cell.angle_alpha   90.00
_cell.angle_beta   90.00
_cell.angle_gamma   90.00
#
_symmetry.space_group_name_H-M   'P 1'
#
loop_
_entity.id
_entity.type
_entity.pdbx_description
1 polymer ?
#
loop_
_entity_poly.entity_id
_entity_poly.type
_entity_poly.pdbx_seq_one_letter_code
_entity_poly.pdbx_strand_id
1 'polypeptide(L)'
;MSSDAPQPIAPAAEHIHQGFEQYNRQFRRITNRARRRFEQRDWKGQMADIAARIELYEYWVRRTVKALKTDLGATFSDHNTWSSLREYYGLRISAMPDAGFMKTFFNSITRRVFATRGVDRSVEFVQPPPEEGLESLVMRRYPAWDDLESNAARVLRDFRFRRPYGDAAHDARVIAKAIRNALGRDADQRCLRFEFIDTHFFQSTRAYLVGRIKLADQTQPVVIALRNDGDRQGIRVDAVLLSTEQIGVVFSYTRSYYFADPTSVVAAVQFLHDILPRKPIDELYTVLGRLRQGKTERYRSLMSHLKQTD
;
A
#
# COMPACT_ATOMS: atom_id res chain seq x y z
N MET A 1 4.31 14.50 -51.13
CA MET A 1 4.64 13.31 -50.30
C MET A 1 4.84 13.77 -48.88
N SER A 2 3.87 13.51 -48.00
CA SER A 2 4.05 13.16 -46.59
C SER A 2 2.66 12.80 -46.07
N SER A 3 2.25 11.55 -46.27
CA SER A 3 1.09 11.01 -45.55
C SER A 3 1.62 10.50 -44.22
N ASP A 4 1.66 11.39 -43.22
CA ASP A 4 1.77 10.96 -41.83
C ASP A 4 0.46 10.24 -41.50
N ALA A 5 0.43 8.92 -41.72
CA ALA A 5 -0.53 8.09 -41.03
C ALA A 5 -0.34 8.39 -39.53
N PRO A 6 -1.39 8.79 -38.79
CA PRO A 6 -1.23 9.13 -37.38
C PRO A 6 -0.61 7.93 -36.68
N GLN A 7 0.62 8.10 -36.17
CA GLN A 7 1.28 7.05 -35.42
C GLN A 7 0.30 6.54 -34.36
N PRO A 8 0.18 5.22 -34.12
CA PRO A 8 -0.82 4.63 -33.22
C PRO A 8 -0.50 4.88 -31.73
N ILE A 9 -0.09 6.11 -31.38
CA ILE A 9 0.25 6.59 -30.05
C ILE A 9 -0.97 6.48 -29.12
N ALA A 10 -2.14 6.93 -29.57
CA ALA A 10 -3.34 6.91 -28.74
C ALA A 10 -3.79 5.47 -28.39
N PRO A 11 -3.96 4.54 -29.35
CA PRO A 11 -4.23 3.13 -29.05
C PRO A 11 -3.16 2.47 -28.17
N ALA A 12 -1.87 2.73 -28.44
CA ALA A 12 -0.78 2.17 -27.64
C ALA A 12 -0.83 2.68 -26.18
N ALA A 13 -1.09 3.98 -25.97
CA ALA A 13 -1.22 4.57 -24.64
C ALA A 13 -2.40 3.96 -23.87
N GLU A 14 -3.53 3.78 -24.56
CA GLU A 14 -4.71 3.14 -23.99
C GLU A 14 -4.43 1.68 -23.60
N HIS A 15 -3.77 0.90 -24.45
CA HIS A 15 -3.39 -0.48 -24.11
C HIS A 15 -2.41 -0.56 -22.92
N ILE A 16 -1.51 0.42 -22.76
CA ILE A 16 -0.67 0.52 -21.56
C ILE A 16 -1.55 0.76 -20.32
N HIS A 17 -2.49 1.71 -20.41
CA HIS A 17 -3.40 2.03 -19.32
C HIS A 17 -4.24 0.81 -18.91
N GLN A 18 -4.89 0.17 -19.89
CA GLN A 18 -5.70 -1.02 -19.68
C GLN A 18 -4.87 -2.16 -19.06
N GLY A 19 -3.62 -2.34 -19.50
CA GLY A 19 -2.69 -3.30 -18.88
C GLY A 19 -2.48 -3.05 -17.38
N PHE A 20 -2.29 -1.79 -16.99
CA PHE A 20 -2.16 -1.40 -15.59
C PHE A 20 -3.46 -1.60 -14.81
N GLU A 21 -4.61 -1.18 -15.34
CA GLU A 21 -5.90 -1.33 -14.67
C GLU A 21 -6.24 -2.80 -14.41
N GLN A 22 -5.97 -3.66 -15.38
CA GLN A 22 -6.16 -5.10 -15.29
C GLN A 22 -5.26 -5.73 -14.22
N TYR A 23 -3.98 -5.36 -14.21
CA TYR A 23 -3.05 -5.72 -13.14
C TYR A 23 -3.59 -5.29 -11.78
N ASN A 24 -3.93 -4.00 -11.61
CA ASN A 24 -4.31 -3.45 -10.32
C ASN A 24 -5.62 -4.06 -9.83
N ARG A 25 -6.58 -4.33 -10.73
CA ARG A 25 -7.83 -5.01 -10.40
C ARG A 25 -7.60 -6.44 -9.93
N GLN A 26 -6.73 -7.21 -10.59
CA GLN A 26 -6.39 -8.55 -10.15
C GLN A 26 -5.60 -8.54 -8.83
N PHE A 27 -4.71 -7.57 -8.63
CA PHE A 27 -3.98 -7.39 -7.38
C PHE A 27 -4.93 -7.12 -6.20
N ARG A 28 -5.92 -6.22 -6.38
CA ARG A 28 -6.98 -5.96 -5.39
C ARG A 28 -7.83 -7.21 -5.14
N ARG A 29 -8.20 -7.97 -6.18
CA ARG A 29 -8.96 -9.23 -6.01
C ARG A 29 -8.23 -10.25 -5.16
N ILE A 30 -6.92 -10.42 -5.34
CA ILE A 30 -6.11 -11.31 -4.49
C ILE A 30 -6.07 -10.75 -3.06
N THR A 31 -5.84 -9.45 -2.91
CA THR A 31 -5.81 -8.76 -1.61
C THR A 31 -7.09 -8.93 -0.82
N ASN A 32 -8.25 -8.82 -1.47
CA ASN A 32 -9.56 -8.94 -0.83
C ASN A 32 -9.90 -10.36 -0.36
N ARG A 33 -9.14 -11.39 -0.77
CA ARG A 33 -9.27 -12.75 -0.22
C ARG A 33 -8.71 -12.86 1.19
N ALA A 34 -7.78 -11.98 1.57
CA ALA A 34 -7.02 -12.11 2.80
C ALA A 34 -7.91 -12.17 4.06
N ARG A 35 -9.00 -11.38 4.10
CA ARG A 35 -9.99 -11.48 5.18
C ARG A 35 -10.57 -12.88 5.30
N ARG A 36 -11.03 -13.47 4.18
CA ARG A 36 -11.60 -14.82 4.17
C ARG A 36 -10.56 -15.86 4.58
N ARG A 37 -9.32 -15.75 4.06
CA ARG A 37 -8.22 -16.66 4.43
C ARG A 37 -7.95 -16.60 5.93
N PHE A 38 -7.92 -15.41 6.51
CA PHE A 38 -7.76 -15.21 7.94
C PHE A 38 -8.92 -15.80 8.75
N GLU A 39 -10.18 -15.54 8.38
CA GLU A 39 -11.37 -16.06 9.05
C GLU A 39 -11.46 -17.59 9.02
N GLN A 40 -11.06 -18.20 7.89
CA GLN A 40 -11.04 -19.65 7.68
C GLN A 40 -9.74 -20.32 8.14
N ARG A 41 -8.76 -19.54 8.60
CA ARG A 41 -7.40 -20.03 8.94
C ARG A 41 -6.72 -20.77 7.79
N ASP A 42 -7.03 -20.38 6.56
CA ASP A 42 -6.47 -20.96 5.34
C ASP A 42 -5.12 -20.33 5.00
N TRP A 43 -4.11 -20.72 5.78
CA TRP A 43 -2.74 -20.22 5.65
C TRP A 43 -2.08 -20.71 4.37
N LYS A 44 -2.42 -21.93 3.90
CA LYS A 44 -1.93 -22.47 2.63
C LYS A 44 -2.44 -21.62 1.46
N GLY A 45 -3.72 -21.28 1.46
CA GLY A 45 -4.31 -20.38 0.48
C GLY A 45 -3.70 -18.97 0.52
N GLN A 46 -3.39 -18.45 1.70
CA GLN A 46 -2.70 -17.17 1.84
C GLN A 46 -1.27 -17.20 1.25
N MET A 47 -0.52 -18.28 1.46
CA MET A 47 0.81 -18.45 0.84
C MET A 47 0.70 -18.49 -0.69
N ALA A 48 -0.30 -19.19 -1.24
CA ALA A 48 -0.56 -19.19 -2.68
C ALA A 48 -0.92 -17.79 -3.20
N ASP A 49 -1.72 -17.03 -2.45
CA ASP A 49 -2.08 -15.65 -2.80
C ASP A 49 -0.85 -14.71 -2.76
N ILE A 50 0.15 -14.95 -1.89
CA ILE A 50 1.43 -14.19 -1.92
C ILE A 50 2.18 -14.46 -3.23
N ALA A 51 2.39 -15.72 -3.59
CA ALA A 51 3.10 -16.10 -4.81
C ALA A 51 2.41 -15.51 -6.05
N ALA A 52 1.10 -15.67 -6.15
CA ALA A 52 0.30 -15.12 -7.25
C ALA A 52 0.44 -13.59 -7.37
N ARG A 53 0.49 -12.87 -6.24
CA ARG A 53 0.63 -11.40 -6.23
C ARG A 53 2.00 -10.93 -6.71
N ILE A 54 3.06 -11.68 -6.44
CA ILE A 54 4.44 -11.37 -6.88
C ILE A 54 4.56 -11.50 -8.40
N GLU A 55 3.99 -12.56 -8.98
CA GLU A 55 4.09 -12.84 -10.42
C GLU A 55 3.22 -11.92 -11.28
N LEU A 56 2.14 -11.39 -10.70
CA LEU A 56 1.09 -10.66 -11.41
C LEU A 56 1.61 -9.45 -12.21
N TYR A 57 2.50 -8.66 -11.59
CA TYR A 57 3.03 -7.46 -12.24
C TYR A 57 3.82 -7.83 -13.50
N GLU A 58 4.70 -8.83 -13.36
CA GLU A 58 5.56 -9.29 -14.45
C GLU A 58 4.77 -9.97 -15.57
N TYR A 59 3.68 -10.66 -15.22
CA TYR A 59 2.73 -11.18 -16.19
C TYR A 59 2.11 -10.06 -17.04
N TRP A 60 1.57 -9.02 -16.40
CA TRP A 60 0.89 -7.93 -17.11
C TRP A 60 1.84 -7.07 -17.93
N VAL A 61 3.04 -6.76 -17.43
CA VAL A 61 4.04 -6.04 -18.25
C VAL A 61 4.38 -6.84 -19.51
N ARG A 62 4.65 -8.16 -19.41
CA ARG A 62 4.95 -8.99 -20.60
C ARG A 62 3.78 -9.03 -21.58
N ARG A 63 2.56 -9.17 -21.06
CA ARG A 63 1.34 -9.20 -21.87
C ARG A 63 1.15 -7.89 -22.63
N THR A 64 1.31 -6.75 -21.97
CA THR A 64 1.21 -5.42 -22.58
C THR A 64 2.31 -5.20 -23.62
N VAL A 65 3.57 -5.55 -23.31
CA VAL A 65 4.68 -5.48 -24.30
C VAL A 65 4.36 -6.28 -25.56
N LYS A 66 3.80 -7.49 -25.42
CA LYS A 66 3.42 -8.33 -26.56
C LYS A 66 2.32 -7.68 -27.41
N ALA A 67 1.32 -7.06 -26.79
CA ALA A 67 0.26 -6.34 -27.50
C ALA A 67 0.81 -5.12 -28.26
N LEU A 68 1.63 -4.32 -27.59
CA LEU A 68 2.25 -3.12 -28.18
C LEU A 68 3.14 -3.43 -29.37
N LYS A 69 3.78 -4.61 -29.40
CA LYS A 69 4.55 -5.06 -30.56
C LYS A 69 3.68 -5.20 -31.82
N THR A 70 2.43 -5.63 -31.64
CA THR A 70 1.45 -5.68 -32.74
C THR A 70 0.94 -4.28 -33.08
N ASP A 71 0.62 -3.46 -32.07
CA ASP A 71 0.01 -2.13 -32.27
C ASP A 71 0.96 -1.15 -32.96
N LEU A 72 2.24 -1.14 -32.56
CA LEU A 72 3.25 -0.22 -33.08
C LEU A 72 3.98 -0.77 -34.32
N GLY A 73 3.93 -2.09 -34.55
CA GLY A 73 4.57 -2.72 -35.71
C GLY A 73 6.04 -2.32 -35.88
N ALA A 74 6.37 -1.70 -37.01
CA ALA A 74 7.73 -1.29 -37.34
C ALA A 74 8.30 -0.20 -36.40
N THR A 75 7.45 0.62 -35.77
CA THR A 75 7.88 1.69 -34.85
C THR A 75 7.95 1.22 -33.40
N PHE A 76 7.75 -0.08 -33.13
CA PHE A 76 7.77 -0.62 -31.76
C PHE A 76 9.09 -0.37 -31.02
N SER A 77 10.22 -0.32 -31.72
CA SER A 77 11.55 -0.06 -31.14
C SER A 77 12.08 1.35 -31.47
N ASP A 78 11.23 2.26 -31.94
CA ASP A 78 11.63 3.63 -32.28
C ASP A 78 11.57 4.57 -31.06
N HIS A 79 12.68 5.21 -30.73
CA HIS A 79 12.77 6.10 -29.56
C HIS A 79 11.86 7.33 -29.70
N ASN A 80 11.69 7.88 -30.90
CA ASN A 80 10.83 9.05 -31.11
C ASN A 80 9.36 8.71 -30.83
N THR A 81 8.90 7.55 -31.33
CA THR A 81 7.57 7.02 -31.03
C THR A 81 7.36 6.87 -29.52
N TRP A 82 8.33 6.31 -28.78
CA TRP A 82 8.20 6.13 -27.32
C TRP A 82 8.30 7.44 -26.53
N SER A 83 9.07 8.42 -26.99
CA SER A 83 9.11 9.76 -26.41
C SER A 83 7.75 10.45 -26.53
N SER A 84 7.16 10.44 -27.74
CA SER A 84 5.82 10.98 -27.99
C SER A 84 4.75 10.23 -27.19
N LEU A 85 4.88 8.91 -27.09
CA LEU A 85 3.97 8.08 -26.29
C LEU A 85 4.06 8.39 -24.80
N ARG A 86 5.26 8.62 -24.25
CA ARG A 86 5.47 9.01 -22.85
C ARG A 86 4.79 10.35 -22.56
N GLU A 87 4.98 11.35 -23.43
CA GLU A 87 4.36 12.66 -23.27
C GLU A 87 2.83 12.56 -23.33
N TYR A 88 2.31 11.91 -24.38
CA TYR A 88 0.87 11.71 -24.59
C TYR A 88 0.20 10.99 -23.41
N TYR A 89 0.84 9.94 -22.90
CA TYR A 89 0.34 9.17 -21.76
C TYR A 89 0.44 9.97 -20.46
N GLY A 90 1.57 10.65 -20.23
CA GLY A 90 1.85 11.42 -19.02
C GLY A 90 0.86 12.55 -18.77
N LEU A 91 0.48 13.29 -19.82
CA LEU A 91 -0.52 14.36 -19.73
C LEU A 91 -1.88 13.83 -19.23
N ARG A 92 -2.30 12.65 -19.70
CA ARG A 92 -3.61 12.05 -19.38
C ARG A 92 -3.71 11.54 -17.95
N ILE A 93 -2.63 10.96 -17.43
CA ILE A 93 -2.65 10.36 -16.08
C ILE A 93 -2.23 11.34 -14.98
N SER A 94 -1.81 12.56 -15.32
CA SER A 94 -1.18 13.51 -14.39
C SER A 94 -2.00 13.80 -13.13
N ALA A 95 -3.33 13.93 -13.27
CA ALA A 95 -4.25 14.21 -12.17
C ALA A 95 -5.04 12.98 -11.69
N MET A 96 -4.66 11.77 -12.13
CA MET A 96 -5.30 10.54 -11.67
C MET A 96 -4.74 10.11 -10.32
N PRO A 97 -5.57 9.58 -9.40
CA PRO A 97 -5.07 8.88 -8.22
C PRO A 97 -4.09 7.79 -8.63
N ASP A 98 -3.08 7.53 -7.80
CA ASP A 98 -2.12 6.43 -8.05
C ASP A 98 -1.29 6.62 -9.36
N ALA A 99 -1.24 7.81 -9.96
CA ALA A 99 -0.50 8.10 -11.21
C ALA A 99 0.97 7.68 -11.15
N GLY A 100 1.59 7.73 -9.96
CA GLY A 100 2.94 7.22 -9.73
C GLY A 100 3.10 5.75 -10.09
N PHE A 101 2.11 4.89 -9.77
CA PHE A 101 2.14 3.48 -10.15
C PHE A 101 1.95 3.27 -11.65
N MET A 102 1.09 4.07 -12.29
CA MET A 102 0.86 4.03 -13.73
C MET A 102 2.16 4.38 -14.49
N LYS A 103 2.87 5.41 -14.05
CA LYS A 103 4.19 5.81 -14.58
C LYS A 103 5.25 4.72 -14.35
N THR A 104 5.26 4.08 -13.17
CA THR A 104 6.18 2.94 -12.89
C THR A 104 5.89 1.73 -13.79
N PHE A 105 4.61 1.46 -14.09
CA PHE A 105 4.20 0.42 -15.04
C PHE A 105 4.68 0.74 -16.46
N PHE A 106 4.52 1.98 -16.91
CA PHE A 106 5.07 2.47 -18.19
C PHE A 106 6.59 2.28 -18.26
N ASN A 107 7.35 2.71 -17.24
CA ASN A 107 8.80 2.55 -17.20
C ASN A 107 9.22 1.06 -17.23
N SER A 108 8.41 0.17 -16.67
CA SER A 108 8.69 -1.27 -16.71
C SER A 108 8.50 -1.87 -18.11
N ILE A 109 7.61 -1.29 -18.92
CA ILE A 109 7.40 -1.65 -20.32
C ILE A 109 8.56 -1.12 -21.16
N THR A 110 8.92 0.15 -21.04
CA THR A 110 10.00 0.77 -21.84
C THR A 110 11.34 0.08 -21.62
N ARG A 111 11.70 -0.20 -20.35
CA ARG A 111 12.92 -0.95 -20.01
C ARG A 111 12.99 -2.34 -20.66
N ARG A 112 11.83 -2.95 -20.94
CA ARG A 112 11.74 -4.23 -21.64
C ARG A 112 11.87 -4.14 -23.14
N VAL A 113 11.41 -3.02 -23.70
CA VAL A 113 11.52 -2.73 -25.13
C VAL A 113 12.97 -2.39 -25.49
N PHE A 114 13.62 -1.55 -24.69
CA PHE A 114 14.95 -1.00 -25.01
C PHE A 114 16.12 -1.66 -24.28
N ALA A 115 15.86 -2.56 -23.32
CA ALA A 115 16.90 -3.16 -22.46
C ALA A 115 17.82 -2.10 -21.81
N THR A 116 17.24 -0.95 -21.46
CA THR A 116 17.96 0.25 -20.98
C THR A 116 18.87 -0.07 -19.79
N ARG A 117 20.13 0.36 -19.87
CA ARG A 117 21.05 0.43 -18.73
C ARG A 117 21.01 1.85 -18.15
N GLY A 118 20.75 1.97 -16.85
CA GLY A 118 20.60 3.29 -16.19
C GLY A 118 19.18 3.83 -16.31
N VAL A 119 19.04 5.12 -16.64
CA VAL A 119 17.75 5.80 -16.87
C VAL A 119 17.81 6.53 -18.19
N ASP A 120 16.87 6.24 -19.07
CA ASP A 120 16.68 7.01 -20.31
C ASP A 120 15.56 8.03 -20.13
N ARG A 121 15.93 9.30 -19.93
CA ARG A 121 14.97 10.39 -19.68
C ARG A 121 14.09 10.72 -20.89
N SER A 122 14.48 10.28 -22.09
CA SER A 122 13.68 10.52 -23.30
C SER A 122 12.40 9.65 -23.29
N VAL A 123 12.50 8.43 -22.78
CA VAL A 123 11.42 7.43 -22.80
C VAL A 123 10.95 6.97 -21.42
N GLU A 124 11.58 7.36 -20.31
CA GLU A 124 11.12 7.05 -18.95
C GLU A 124 10.58 8.26 -18.19
N PHE A 125 9.56 8.04 -17.35
CA PHE A 125 9.13 9.01 -16.37
C PHE A 125 10.14 9.09 -15.23
N VAL A 126 10.81 10.23 -15.11
CA VAL A 126 11.56 10.61 -13.91
C VAL A 126 10.60 11.37 -13.01
N GLN A 127 10.09 10.71 -11.97
CA GLN A 127 9.07 11.30 -11.11
C GLN A 127 9.70 12.21 -10.05
N PRO A 128 9.14 13.41 -9.79
CA PRO A 128 9.38 14.13 -8.54
C PRO A 128 8.93 13.27 -7.34
N PRO A 129 9.34 13.59 -6.10
CA PRO A 129 8.78 12.92 -4.92
C PRO A 129 7.24 12.95 -4.98
N PRO A 130 6.55 11.92 -4.43
CA PRO A 130 5.09 11.94 -4.38
C PRO A 130 4.65 13.28 -3.78
N GLU A 131 3.88 14.06 -4.54
CA GLU A 131 3.36 15.34 -4.04
C GLU A 131 2.52 15.09 -2.78
N GLU A 132 2.77 15.87 -1.74
CA GLU A 132 1.87 16.00 -0.60
C GLU A 132 0.59 16.70 -1.09
N GLY A 133 -0.38 15.94 -1.62
CA GLY A 133 -1.61 16.56 -2.11
C GLY A 133 -2.68 15.60 -2.62
N LEU A 134 -3.91 15.81 -2.12
CA LEU A 134 -5.21 15.26 -2.55
C LEU A 134 -5.52 13.78 -2.33
N GLU A 135 -4.59 12.92 -1.93
CA GLU A 135 -4.94 11.54 -1.60
C GLU A 135 -5.43 11.43 -0.15
N SER A 136 -6.74 11.50 0.07
CA SER A 136 -7.31 11.32 1.39
C SER A 136 -7.38 9.83 1.74
N LEU A 137 -6.64 9.44 2.78
CA LEU A 137 -6.82 8.14 3.41
C LEU A 137 -8.16 8.12 4.16
N VAL A 138 -9.01 7.14 3.88
CA VAL A 138 -10.24 6.96 4.66
C VAL A 138 -9.88 6.41 6.04
N MET A 139 -10.21 7.20 7.06
CA MET A 139 -9.90 6.91 8.46
C MET A 139 -11.20 6.77 9.26
N ARG A 140 -11.30 5.71 10.06
CA ARG A 140 -12.31 5.60 11.12
C ARG A 140 -11.87 6.40 12.32
N ARG A 141 -12.78 7.21 12.85
CA ARG A 141 -12.52 8.21 13.90
C ARG A 141 -13.47 8.00 15.06
N TYR A 142 -12.90 7.82 16.26
CA TYR A 142 -13.66 7.55 17.48
C TYR A 142 -13.29 8.58 18.56
N PRO A 143 -14.09 9.65 18.73
CA PRO A 143 -13.93 10.55 19.87
C PRO A 143 -13.94 9.75 21.16
N ALA A 144 -13.01 10.07 22.07
CA ALA A 144 -12.92 9.47 23.39
C ALA A 144 -13.57 10.39 24.43
N TRP A 145 -14.24 9.78 25.40
CA TRP A 145 -15.01 10.44 26.45
C TRP A 145 -14.65 9.84 27.81
N ASP A 146 -13.37 9.92 28.17
CA ASP A 146 -12.81 9.44 29.44
C ASP A 146 -13.08 7.94 29.74
N ASP A 147 -13.32 7.14 28.70
CA ASP A 147 -13.54 5.70 28.78
C ASP A 147 -12.86 5.00 27.60
N LEU A 148 -11.62 4.55 27.81
CA LEU A 148 -10.85 3.82 26.80
C LEU A 148 -11.42 2.44 26.49
N GLU A 149 -12.14 1.82 27.42
CA GLU A 149 -12.74 0.49 27.21
C GLU A 149 -13.92 0.58 26.25
N SER A 150 -14.82 1.54 26.45
CA SER A 150 -15.91 1.81 25.52
C SER A 150 -15.38 2.20 24.14
N ASN A 151 -14.34 3.03 24.07
CA ASN A 151 -13.69 3.38 22.81
C ASN A 151 -13.08 2.16 22.10
N ALA A 152 -12.36 1.31 22.83
CA ALA A 152 -11.81 0.07 22.28
C ALA A 152 -12.91 -0.89 21.81
N ALA A 153 -14.01 -1.02 22.56
CA ALA A 153 -15.16 -1.84 22.19
C ALA A 153 -15.82 -1.35 20.89
N ARG A 154 -15.94 -0.03 20.69
CA ARG A 154 -16.42 0.56 19.43
C ARG A 154 -15.50 0.25 18.26
N VAL A 155 -14.18 0.36 18.46
CA VAL A 155 -13.19 -0.02 17.44
C VAL A 155 -13.37 -1.49 17.04
N LEU A 156 -13.42 -2.42 18.00
CA LEU A 156 -13.59 -3.85 17.71
C LEU A 156 -14.92 -4.15 17.00
N ARG A 157 -16.01 -3.50 17.42
CA ARG A 157 -17.34 -3.66 16.79
C ARG A 157 -17.34 -3.22 15.33
N ASP A 158 -16.73 -2.08 15.04
CA ASP A 158 -16.74 -1.50 13.71
C ASP A 158 -15.75 -2.24 12.77
N PHE A 159 -14.67 -2.80 13.31
CA PHE A 159 -13.72 -3.67 12.60
C PHE A 159 -14.08 -5.17 12.67
N ARG A 160 -15.36 -5.49 12.88
CA ARG A 160 -15.84 -6.87 12.98
C ARG A 160 -15.55 -7.72 11.73
N PHE A 161 -15.27 -8.98 12.00
CA PHE A 161 -15.19 -10.05 11.02
C PHE A 161 -16.55 -10.76 10.92
N ARG A 162 -16.73 -11.60 9.89
CA ARG A 162 -17.84 -12.56 9.83
C ARG A 162 -17.73 -13.59 10.96
N ARG A 163 -16.50 -13.95 11.29
CA ARG A 163 -16.19 -14.75 12.47
C ARG A 163 -16.23 -13.86 13.72
N PRO A 164 -16.97 -14.23 14.78
CA PRO A 164 -17.05 -13.38 15.96
C PRO A 164 -15.72 -13.33 16.73
N TYR A 165 -15.58 -12.26 17.52
CA TYR A 165 -14.58 -12.23 18.58
C TYR A 165 -14.94 -13.26 19.66
N GLY A 166 -13.93 -13.87 20.29
CA GLY A 166 -14.15 -14.83 21.37
C GLY A 166 -14.75 -14.18 22.61
N ASP A 167 -14.14 -13.07 23.05
CA ASP A 167 -14.65 -12.22 24.12
C ASP A 167 -14.26 -10.76 23.83
N ALA A 168 -15.12 -10.06 23.09
CA ALA A 168 -14.87 -8.67 22.68
C ALA A 168 -14.76 -7.71 23.88
N ALA A 169 -15.46 -7.99 24.98
CA ALA A 169 -15.42 -7.14 26.18
C ALA A 169 -14.09 -7.31 26.92
N HIS A 170 -13.59 -8.55 27.02
CA HIS A 170 -12.24 -8.81 27.51
C HIS A 170 -11.18 -8.17 26.61
N ASP A 171 -11.28 -8.35 25.29
CA ASP A 171 -10.34 -7.76 24.33
C ASP A 171 -10.31 -6.23 24.41
N ALA A 172 -11.47 -5.57 24.60
CA ALA A 172 -11.55 -4.13 24.82
C ALA A 172 -10.81 -3.70 26.10
N ARG A 173 -10.98 -4.44 27.20
CA ARG A 173 -10.23 -4.24 28.45
C ARG A 173 -8.73 -4.39 28.26
N VAL A 174 -8.29 -5.39 27.48
CA VAL A 174 -6.87 -5.61 27.16
C VAL A 174 -6.30 -4.40 26.41
N ILE A 175 -7.03 -3.88 25.41
CA ILE A 175 -6.61 -2.69 24.66
C ILE A 175 -6.50 -1.47 25.57
N ALA A 176 -7.56 -1.17 26.34
CA ALA A 176 -7.57 -0.02 27.24
C ALA A 176 -6.45 -0.11 28.28
N LYS A 177 -6.24 -1.28 28.89
CA LYS A 177 -5.15 -1.50 29.85
C LYS A 177 -3.77 -1.26 29.22
N ALA A 178 -3.54 -1.73 28.00
CA ALA A 178 -2.28 -1.48 27.30
C ALA A 178 -2.03 0.01 27.06
N ILE A 179 -3.08 0.76 26.66
CA ILE A 179 -3.01 2.20 26.45
C ILE A 179 -2.74 2.94 27.77
N ARG A 180 -3.47 2.61 28.85
CA ARG A 180 -3.24 3.18 30.20
C ARG A 180 -1.81 2.94 30.68
N ASN A 181 -1.29 1.74 30.47
CA ASN A 181 0.08 1.41 30.86
C ASN A 181 1.13 2.25 30.10
N ALA A 182 0.87 2.58 28.83
CA ALA A 182 1.80 3.37 28.03
C ALA A 182 1.68 4.87 28.28
N LEU A 183 0.47 5.39 28.48
CA LEU A 183 0.20 6.82 28.59
C LEU A 183 0.18 7.35 30.02
N GLY A 184 -0.04 6.49 31.02
CA GLY A 184 -0.11 6.87 32.43
C GLY A 184 -1.52 6.81 33.02
N ARG A 185 -1.64 7.24 34.28
CA ARG A 185 -2.90 7.13 35.06
C ARG A 185 -4.03 8.00 34.52
N ASP A 186 -3.71 9.06 33.81
CA ASP A 186 -4.64 10.03 33.22
C ASP A 186 -4.93 9.76 31.73
N ALA A 187 -4.59 8.57 31.25
CA ALA A 187 -4.72 8.20 29.84
C ALA A 187 -6.14 8.37 29.32
N ASP A 188 -7.15 7.98 30.11
CA ASP A 188 -8.55 8.10 29.73
C ASP A 188 -8.94 9.55 29.44
N GLN A 189 -8.52 10.52 30.27
CA GLN A 189 -8.80 11.95 30.06
C GLN A 189 -7.97 12.58 28.95
N ARG A 190 -6.73 12.12 28.77
CA ARG A 190 -5.81 12.70 27.77
C ARG A 190 -6.12 12.27 26.34
N CYS A 191 -6.74 11.11 26.17
CA CYS A 191 -7.10 10.58 24.86
C CYS A 191 -8.27 11.38 24.29
N LEU A 192 -8.03 12.12 23.20
CA LEU A 192 -9.07 12.88 22.51
C LEU A 192 -9.81 12.04 21.47
N ARG A 193 -9.08 11.21 20.71
CA ARG A 193 -9.64 10.43 19.61
C ARG A 193 -8.76 9.27 19.17
N PHE A 194 -9.37 8.17 18.76
CA PHE A 194 -8.69 7.07 18.08
C PHE A 194 -8.90 7.24 16.57
N GLU A 195 -7.85 7.09 15.77
CA GLU A 195 -7.89 7.19 14.31
C GLU A 195 -7.26 5.93 13.71
N PHE A 196 -8.04 5.13 12.97
CA PHE A 196 -7.54 3.93 12.28
C PHE A 196 -7.77 4.03 10.79
N ILE A 197 -6.83 3.52 10.00
CA ILE A 197 -7.04 3.31 8.57
C ILE A 197 -8.24 2.38 8.40
N ASP A 198 -9.19 2.71 7.52
CA ASP A 198 -10.40 1.90 7.29
C ASP A 198 -10.10 0.64 6.43
N THR A 199 -9.14 -0.16 6.88
CA THR A 199 -8.78 -1.43 6.25
C THR A 199 -8.06 -2.32 7.27
N HIS A 200 -8.26 -3.64 7.16
CA HIS A 200 -7.46 -4.60 7.91
C HIS A 200 -6.17 -4.88 7.13
N PHE A 201 -5.06 -4.93 7.85
CA PHE A 201 -3.77 -5.34 7.31
C PHE A 201 -3.57 -6.82 7.65
N PHE A 202 -3.41 -7.70 6.67
CA PHE A 202 -3.19 -9.14 6.91
C PHE A 202 -1.78 -9.55 6.54
N GLN A 203 -1.08 -10.22 7.46
CA GLN A 203 0.26 -10.75 7.22
C GLN A 203 0.44 -12.02 8.03
N SER A 204 0.93 -13.08 7.38
CA SER A 204 1.03 -14.40 8.01
C SER A 204 -0.31 -14.78 8.65
N THR A 205 -0.31 -15.28 9.89
CA THR A 205 -1.51 -15.72 10.62
C THR A 205 -2.22 -14.60 11.40
N ARG A 206 -1.93 -13.33 11.09
CA ARG A 206 -2.41 -12.17 11.86
C ARG A 206 -3.14 -11.16 10.99
N ALA A 207 -4.11 -10.49 11.60
CA ALA A 207 -4.70 -9.26 11.10
C ALA A 207 -4.28 -8.11 12.00
N TYR A 208 -4.16 -6.91 11.47
CA TYR A 208 -3.74 -5.73 12.20
C TYR A 208 -4.66 -4.56 11.91
N LEU A 209 -5.00 -3.81 12.95
CA LEU A 209 -5.61 -2.49 12.85
C LEU A 209 -4.52 -1.46 13.05
N VAL A 210 -4.32 -0.58 12.08
CA VAL A 210 -3.22 0.38 12.07
C VAL A 210 -3.79 1.77 12.26
N GLY A 211 -3.29 2.48 13.27
CA GLY A 211 -3.84 3.75 13.66
C GLY A 211 -2.94 4.58 14.56
N ARG A 212 -3.54 5.62 15.11
CA ARG A 212 -2.93 6.53 16.07
C ARG A 212 -3.98 7.08 17.03
N ILE A 213 -3.57 7.46 18.22
CA ILE A 213 -4.37 8.10 19.25
C ILE A 213 -3.97 9.58 19.27
N LYS A 214 -4.96 10.46 19.11
CA LYS A 214 -4.78 11.90 19.25
C LYS A 214 -4.81 12.29 20.72
N LEU A 215 -3.77 12.99 21.14
CA LEU A 215 -3.65 13.70 22.41
C LEU A 215 -3.65 15.21 22.12
N ALA A 216 -3.64 16.05 23.15
CA ALA A 216 -3.68 17.51 22.99
C ALA A 216 -2.43 18.08 22.30
N ASP A 217 -1.27 17.56 22.66
CA ASP A 217 0.06 18.05 22.28
C ASP A 217 0.78 17.14 21.29
N GLN A 218 0.39 15.86 21.23
CA GLN A 218 1.08 14.87 20.41
C GLN A 218 0.15 13.80 19.85
N THR A 219 0.73 12.86 19.12
CA THR A 219 0.02 11.71 18.57
C THR A 219 0.75 10.43 18.93
N GLN A 220 0.05 9.48 19.53
CA GLN A 220 0.59 8.18 19.94
C GLN A 220 0.27 7.14 18.85
N PRO A 221 1.23 6.45 18.24
CA PRO A 221 0.93 5.38 17.30
C PRO A 221 0.28 4.20 18.03
N VAL A 222 -0.67 3.51 17.37
CA VAL A 222 -1.30 2.31 17.92
C VAL A 222 -1.53 1.28 16.81
N VAL A 223 -1.05 0.06 17.04
CA VAL A 223 -1.34 -1.09 16.18
C VAL A 223 -1.91 -2.22 17.02
N ILE A 224 -3.12 -2.67 16.68
CA ILE A 224 -3.79 -3.78 17.37
C ILE A 224 -3.63 -5.03 16.51
N ALA A 225 -2.87 -6.00 17.01
CA ALA A 225 -2.70 -7.30 16.37
C ALA A 225 -3.83 -8.25 16.81
N LEU A 226 -4.44 -8.92 15.84
CA LEU A 226 -5.54 -9.85 16.01
C LEU A 226 -5.12 -11.24 15.53
N ARG A 227 -5.48 -12.27 16.30
CA ARG A 227 -5.29 -13.68 15.95
C ARG A 227 -6.64 -14.38 15.84
N ASN A 228 -6.71 -15.37 14.95
CA ASN A 228 -7.81 -16.32 14.90
C ASN A 228 -7.40 -17.65 15.55
N ASP A 229 -8.00 -17.95 16.70
CA ASP A 229 -7.68 -19.12 17.53
C ASP A 229 -8.58 -20.34 17.29
N GLY A 230 -9.33 -20.35 16.19
CA GLY A 230 -10.16 -21.50 15.83
C GLY A 230 -11.53 -21.50 16.50
N ASP A 231 -12.32 -22.54 16.17
CA ASP A 231 -13.79 -22.45 16.18
C ASP A 231 -14.40 -22.31 17.58
N ARG A 232 -13.64 -22.71 18.60
CA ARG A 232 -14.07 -22.60 20.00
C ARG A 232 -13.70 -21.28 20.66
N GLN A 233 -12.78 -20.50 20.09
CA GLN A 233 -12.18 -19.33 20.76
C GLN A 233 -12.32 -18.02 19.96
N GLY A 234 -12.80 -18.08 18.71
CA GLY A 234 -13.06 -16.89 17.90
C GLY A 234 -11.79 -16.11 17.56
N ILE A 235 -11.98 -14.85 17.18
CA ILE A 235 -10.89 -13.89 16.97
C ILE A 235 -10.59 -13.19 18.30
N ARG A 236 -9.32 -12.92 18.57
CA ARG A 236 -8.86 -12.27 19.81
C ARG A 236 -7.84 -11.17 19.54
N VAL A 237 -7.72 -10.24 20.47
CA VAL A 237 -6.55 -9.35 20.54
C VAL A 237 -5.34 -10.17 20.99
N ASP A 238 -4.29 -10.18 20.16
CA ASP A 238 -3.03 -10.87 20.44
C ASP A 238 -2.01 -9.93 21.09
N ALA A 239 -1.96 -8.68 20.61
CA ALA A 239 -1.07 -7.65 21.15
C ALA A 239 -1.58 -6.25 20.80
N VAL A 240 -1.17 -5.26 21.61
CA VAL A 240 -1.33 -3.84 21.33
C VAL A 240 0.04 -3.19 21.35
N LEU A 241 0.45 -2.66 20.21
CA LEU A 241 1.77 -2.08 19.99
C LEU A 241 1.61 -0.56 20.00
N LEU A 242 2.36 0.10 20.88
CA LEU A 242 2.23 1.54 21.11
C LEU A 242 3.53 2.29 20.84
N SER A 243 4.66 1.60 20.68
CA SER A 243 5.96 2.24 20.41
C SER A 243 6.41 2.06 18.96
N THR A 244 7.22 3.01 18.48
CA THR A 244 7.86 2.97 17.16
C THR A 244 8.70 1.72 16.98
N GLU A 245 9.36 1.24 18.03
CA GLU A 245 10.22 0.05 18.02
C GLU A 245 9.39 -1.22 17.81
N GLN A 246 8.31 -1.38 18.60
CA GLN A 246 7.41 -2.52 18.48
C GLN A 246 6.73 -2.57 17.10
N ILE A 247 6.24 -1.42 16.64
CA ILE A 247 5.56 -1.32 15.35
C ILE A 247 6.55 -1.54 14.21
N GLY A 248 7.77 -0.99 14.30
CA GLY A 248 8.82 -1.15 13.30
C GLY A 248 9.20 -2.61 13.02
N VAL A 249 9.18 -3.47 14.05
CA VAL A 249 9.41 -4.92 13.90
C VAL A 249 8.32 -5.59 13.06
N VAL A 250 7.07 -5.15 13.21
CA VAL A 250 5.90 -5.69 12.51
C VAL A 250 5.86 -5.23 11.05
N PHE A 251 6.27 -3.98 10.80
CA PHE A 251 6.45 -3.41 9.45
C PHE A 251 7.87 -3.62 8.89
N SER A 252 8.56 -4.68 9.29
CA SER A 252 9.90 -4.99 8.78
C SER A 252 9.87 -5.51 7.34
N TYR A 253 10.87 -5.12 6.52
CA TYR A 253 11.07 -5.65 5.17
C TYR A 253 11.46 -7.13 5.15
N THR A 254 11.91 -7.68 6.29
CA THR A 254 12.26 -9.10 6.46
C THR A 254 11.04 -10.01 6.63
N ARG A 255 9.84 -9.43 6.76
CA ARG A 255 8.58 -10.17 6.87
C ARG A 255 7.85 -10.26 5.53
N SER A 256 6.84 -11.12 5.47
CA SER A 256 5.96 -11.21 4.30
C SER A 256 5.17 -9.93 4.08
N TYR A 257 4.74 -9.68 2.85
CA TYR A 257 3.98 -8.48 2.52
C TYR A 257 2.58 -8.49 3.15
N TYR A 258 2.08 -7.31 3.50
CA TYR A 258 0.70 -7.11 3.92
C TYR A 258 -0.26 -7.20 2.75
N PHE A 259 -1.37 -7.87 2.97
CA PHE A 259 -2.59 -7.68 2.20
C PHE A 259 -3.42 -6.60 2.89
N ALA A 260 -3.46 -5.42 2.28
CA ALA A 260 -4.29 -4.29 2.68
C ALA A 260 -4.76 -3.57 1.41
N ASP A 261 -6.00 -3.10 1.42
CA ASP A 261 -6.60 -2.31 0.32
C ASP A 261 -7.03 -0.94 0.87
N PRO A 262 -6.09 -0.05 1.21
CA PRO A 262 -6.42 1.31 1.60
C PRO A 262 -6.97 2.08 0.39
N THR A 263 -7.74 3.14 0.64
CA THR A 263 -8.30 3.99 -0.43
C THR A 263 -7.23 4.65 -1.30
N SER A 264 -6.08 4.96 -0.71
CA SER A 264 -4.86 5.37 -1.39
C SER A 264 -3.67 4.65 -0.76
N VAL A 265 -2.78 4.12 -1.60
CA VAL A 265 -1.53 3.52 -1.11
C VAL A 265 -0.52 4.59 -0.74
N VAL A 266 -0.45 5.71 -1.47
CA VAL A 266 0.48 6.81 -1.16
C VAL A 266 0.15 7.40 0.21
N ALA A 267 -1.12 7.71 0.45
CA ALA A 267 -1.59 8.26 1.73
C ALA A 267 -1.41 7.25 2.88
N ALA A 268 -1.57 5.95 2.62
CA ALA A 268 -1.25 4.91 3.61
C ALA A 268 0.25 4.85 3.91
N VAL A 269 1.13 4.99 2.91
CA VAL A 269 2.59 5.04 3.12
C VAL A 269 2.97 6.30 3.89
N GLN A 270 2.41 7.46 3.57
CA GLN A 270 2.62 8.71 4.32
C GLN A 270 2.16 8.56 5.78
N PHE A 271 0.96 8.02 6.01
CA PHE A 271 0.48 7.73 7.36
C PHE A 271 1.41 6.77 8.12
N LEU A 272 1.88 5.71 7.46
CA LEU A 272 2.83 4.76 8.06
C LEU A 272 4.18 5.43 8.36
N HIS A 273 4.64 6.34 7.50
CA HIS A 273 5.86 7.10 7.72
C HIS A 273 5.71 8.08 8.89
N ASP A 274 4.55 8.72 9.05
CA ASP A 274 4.26 9.58 10.22
C ASP A 274 4.37 8.80 11.54
N ILE A 275 3.91 7.55 11.57
CA ILE A 275 4.01 6.69 12.77
C ILE A 275 5.35 5.96 12.89
N LEU A 276 6.15 5.91 11.82
CA LEU A 276 7.47 5.25 11.75
C LEU A 276 8.48 6.13 10.99
N PRO A 277 8.87 7.30 11.53
CA PRO A 277 9.61 8.33 10.79
C PRO A 277 11.02 7.91 10.37
N ARG A 278 11.58 6.87 11.00
CA ARG A 278 12.89 6.31 10.64
C ARG A 278 12.80 5.23 9.56
N LYS A 279 11.60 4.83 9.16
CA LYS A 279 11.38 3.73 8.20
C LYS A 279 11.40 4.29 6.78
N PRO A 280 12.29 3.83 5.89
CA PRO A 280 12.35 4.34 4.52
C PRO A 280 11.02 4.17 3.78
N ILE A 281 10.61 5.18 3.02
CA ILE A 281 9.37 5.18 2.22
C ILE A 281 9.31 3.99 1.25
N ASP A 282 10.44 3.63 0.64
CA ASP A 282 10.54 2.49 -0.27
C ASP A 282 10.28 1.14 0.41
N GLU A 283 10.71 1.00 1.67
CA GLU A 283 10.38 -0.18 2.48
C GLU A 283 8.89 -0.24 2.78
N LEU A 284 8.24 0.89 3.08
CA LEU A 284 6.80 0.93 3.35
C LEU A 284 5.98 0.51 2.12
N TYR A 285 6.31 0.99 0.91
CA TYR A 285 5.69 0.49 -0.32
C TYR A 285 5.92 -1.02 -0.50
N THR A 286 7.13 -1.49 -0.23
CA THR A 286 7.49 -2.90 -0.34
C THR A 286 6.66 -3.75 0.62
N VAL A 287 6.54 -3.33 1.88
CA VAL A 287 5.76 -3.99 2.94
C VAL A 287 4.27 -4.05 2.59
N LEU A 288 3.73 -3.07 1.87
CA LEU A 288 2.36 -3.11 1.30
C LEU A 288 2.23 -3.97 0.03
N GLY A 289 3.30 -4.64 -0.40
CA GLY A 289 3.32 -5.51 -1.58
C GLY A 289 3.47 -4.75 -2.91
N ARG A 290 3.82 -3.46 -2.89
CA ARG A 290 4.07 -2.63 -4.09
C ARG A 290 5.57 -2.60 -4.43
N LEU A 291 6.13 -3.78 -4.65
CA LEU A 291 7.57 -4.03 -4.92
C LEU A 291 8.19 -3.11 -5.99
N ARG A 292 7.46 -2.85 -7.08
CA ARG A 292 7.97 -2.06 -8.20
C ARG A 292 8.06 -0.58 -7.86
N GLN A 293 7.08 -0.08 -7.10
CA GLN A 293 7.14 1.28 -6.58
C GLN A 293 8.24 1.41 -5.54
N GLY A 294 8.39 0.44 -4.63
CA GLY A 294 9.52 0.42 -3.69
C GLY A 294 10.87 0.53 -4.39
N LYS A 295 11.09 -0.21 -5.50
CA LYS A 295 12.31 -0.07 -6.31
C LYS A 295 12.49 1.33 -6.92
N THR A 296 11.41 1.92 -7.44
CA THR A 296 11.42 3.29 -7.97
C THR A 296 11.80 4.32 -6.89
N GLU A 297 11.16 4.23 -5.72
CA GLU A 297 11.44 5.11 -4.57
C GLU A 297 12.86 4.95 -4.04
N ARG A 298 13.36 3.71 -3.94
CA ARG A 298 14.74 3.44 -3.50
C ARG A 298 15.77 4.06 -4.44
N TYR A 299 15.58 3.89 -5.75
CA TYR A 299 16.46 4.51 -6.74
C TYR A 299 16.43 6.03 -6.62
N ARG A 300 15.25 6.63 -6.43
CA ARG A 300 15.11 8.07 -6.23
C ARG A 300 15.88 8.54 -4.99
N SER A 301 15.68 7.88 -3.84
CA SER A 301 16.35 8.23 -2.58
C SER A 301 17.88 8.20 -2.73
N LEU A 302 18.41 7.15 -3.36
CA LEU A 302 19.84 7.03 -3.65
C LEU A 302 20.37 8.17 -4.51
N MET A 303 19.67 8.51 -5.60
CA MET A 303 20.07 9.61 -6.49
C MET A 303 19.99 10.98 -5.80
N SER A 304 19.01 11.19 -4.91
CA SER A 304 18.90 12.42 -4.13
C SER A 304 20.06 12.56 -3.15
N HIS A 305 20.40 11.47 -2.44
CA HIS A 305 21.52 11.47 -1.51
C HIS A 305 22.84 11.75 -2.22
N LEU A 306 23.10 11.10 -3.37
CA LEU A 306 24.32 11.34 -4.16
C LEU A 306 24.46 12.80 -4.63
N LYS A 307 23.35 13.52 -4.87
CA LYS A 307 23.37 14.94 -5.24
C LYS A 307 23.59 15.90 -4.05
N GLN A 308 23.34 15.43 -2.83
CA GLN A 308 23.42 16.24 -1.61
C GLN A 308 24.75 16.04 -0.87
N THR A 309 25.49 14.98 -1.19
CA THR A 309 26.77 14.64 -0.56
C THR A 309 27.97 15.08 -1.42
N ASP A 310 27.84 16.19 -2.13
CA ASP A 310 28.95 16.88 -2.82
C ASP A 310 29.64 17.90 -1.89
#